data_AF-A0A920NZL5-F1
#
_entry.id   AF-A0A920NZL5-F1
#
_cell.length_a   1.000
_cell.length_b   1.000
_cell.length_c   1.000
_cell.angle_alpha   90.00
_cell.angle_beta   90.00
_cell.angle_gamma   90.00
#
_symmetry.space_group_name_H-M   'P 1'
#
loop_
_entity.id
_entity.type
_entity.pdbx_description
1 polymer ?
#
loop_
_entity_poly.entity_id
_entity_poly.type
_entity_poly.pdbx_seq_one_letter_code
_entity_poly.pdbx_strand_id
1 'polypeptide(L)' 'MDVELQQDRCRYFSGQSRNRFYCGSIWLGGIGLNVIQGSKLAGASRIIGVDINSERESLGKKFGMTDFINPKNLIMS' A
#
# COMPACT_ATOMS: atom_id res chain seq x y z
N MET A 1 4.70 -7.03 16.63
CA MET A 1 4.39 -7.12 15.19
C MET A 1 5.63 -6.66 14.46
N ASP A 2 6.46 -7.61 14.02
CA ASP A 2 7.73 -7.29 13.36
C ASP A 2 7.47 -6.71 11.97
N VAL A 3 8.02 -5.52 11.74
CA VAL A 3 7.94 -4.79 10.46
C VAL A 3 8.51 -5.64 9.32
N GLU A 4 9.49 -6.49 9.62
CA GLU A 4 10.14 -7.43 8.70
C GLU A 4 9.17 -8.50 8.15
N LEU A 5 8.26 -9.02 8.99
CA LEU A 5 7.23 -10.00 8.59
C LEU A 5 6.13 -9.38 7.70
N GLN A 6 5.90 -8.07 7.80
CA GLN A 6 5.02 -7.32 6.88
C GLN A 6 5.72 -7.09 5.53
N GLN A 7 7.02 -6.81 5.55
CA GLN A 7 7.84 -6.62 4.34
C GLN A 7 7.95 -7.91 3.51
N ASP A 8 8.09 -9.08 4.15
CA ASP A 8 8.16 -10.36 3.45
C ASP A 8 6.83 -10.76 2.79
N ARG A 9 5.69 -10.31 3.33
CA ARG A 9 4.38 -10.51 2.67
C ARG A 9 4.08 -9.49 1.58
N CYS A 10 4.65 -8.27 1.62
CA CYS A 10 4.58 -7.35 0.48
C CYS A 10 5.44 -7.81 -0.72
N ARG A 11 6.26 -8.87 -0.58
CA ARG A 11 6.99 -9.50 -1.70
C ARG A 11 6.15 -10.51 -2.50
N TYR A 12 4.84 -10.64 -2.25
CA TYR A 12 3.92 -11.51 -2.99
C TYR A 12 3.55 -10.95 -4.39
N PHE A 13 4.56 -10.66 -5.22
CA PHE A 13 4.48 -10.60 -6.69
C PHE A 13 5.90 -10.83 -7.21
N SER A 14 6.42 -12.03 -6.96
CA SER A 14 7.77 -12.49 -7.30
C SER A 14 7.98 -12.68 -8.81
N GLY A 15 7.90 -11.58 -9.57
CA GLY A 15 8.14 -11.62 -11.02
C GLY A 15 8.67 -10.34 -11.68
N GLN A 16 8.77 -9.18 -11.01
CA GLN A 16 9.12 -7.93 -11.69
C GLN A 16 10.21 -7.11 -10.96
N SER A 17 11.39 -7.06 -11.59
CA SER A 17 12.45 -6.04 -11.53
C SER A 17 12.55 -5.17 -10.26
N ARG A 18 13.51 -5.51 -9.39
CA ARG A 18 14.38 -4.72 -8.47
C ARG A 18 14.00 -3.35 -7.87
N ASN A 19 12.91 -2.65 -8.20
CA ASN A 19 12.61 -1.30 -7.68
C ASN A 19 11.11 -0.96 -7.65
N ARG A 20 10.21 -1.96 -7.67
CA ARG A 20 8.75 -1.75 -7.59
C ARG A 20 8.14 -2.62 -6.50
N PHE A 21 7.90 -2.02 -5.34
CA PHE A 21 7.26 -2.68 -4.21
C PHE A 21 5.77 -2.35 -4.19
N TYR A 22 4.95 -3.19 -4.82
CA TYR A 22 3.50 -3.05 -4.81
C TYR A 22 2.93 -3.68 -3.54
N CYS A 23 2.84 -2.92 -2.46
CA CYS A 23 2.06 -3.38 -1.32
C CYS A 23 0.61 -2.92 -1.48
N GLY A 24 -0.22 -3.80 -2.05
CA GLY A 24 -1.67 -3.61 -2.10
C GLY A 24 -2.24 -3.74 -0.70
N SER A 25 -2.23 -2.66 0.07
CA SER A 25 -3.00 -2.58 1.30
C SER A 25 -4.46 -2.53 0.92
N ILE A 26 -5.09 -3.70 0.82
CA ILE A 26 -6.53 -3.81 0.87
C ILE A 26 -6.88 -3.36 2.28
N TRP A 27 -7.64 -2.28 2.43
CA TRP A 27 -8.08 -1.68 3.70
C TRP A 27 -7.01 -0.79 4.40
N LEU A 28 -7.16 0.53 4.26
CA LEU A 28 -6.34 1.57 4.91
C LEU A 28 -6.74 1.79 6.40
N GLY A 29 -6.93 0.68 7.13
CA GLY A 29 -7.08 0.66 8.59
C GLY A 29 -5.72 0.60 9.30
N GLY A 30 -5.72 0.41 10.63
CA GLY A 30 -4.48 0.42 11.43
C GLY A 30 -3.40 -0.54 10.94
N ILE A 31 -3.78 -1.72 10.43
CA ILE A 31 -2.83 -2.70 9.86
C ILE A 31 -2.25 -2.20 8.53
N GLY A 32 -3.11 -1.74 7.61
CA GLY A 32 -2.68 -1.25 6.29
C GLY A 32 -1.79 -0.01 6.35
N LEU A 33 -1.98 0.86 7.35
CA LEU A 33 -1.14 2.03 7.56
C LEU A 33 0.28 1.65 8.03
N ASN A 34 0.41 0.64 8.90
CA ASN A 34 1.72 0.14 9.32
C ASN A 34 2.49 -0.52 8.16
N VAL A 35 1.76 -1.18 7.26
CA VAL A 35 2.32 -1.74 6.02
C VAL A 35 2.86 -0.66 5.09
N ILE A 36 2.14 0.46 4.93
CA ILE A 36 2.60 1.60 4.14
C ILE A 36 3.90 2.17 4.71
N GLN A 37 3.97 2.36 6.02
CA GLN A 37 5.19 2.84 6.68
C GLN A 37 6.35 1.85 6.51
N GLY A 38 6.11 0.56 6.73
CA GLY A 38 7.12 -0.49 6.54
C GLY A 38 7.64 -0.54 5.10
N SER A 39 6.76 -0.33 4.12
CA SER A 39 7.11 -0.26 2.69
C SER A 39 7.97 0.96 2.37
N LYS A 40 7.62 2.13 2.93
CA LYS A 40 8.43 3.36 2.78
C LYS A 40 9.83 3.18 3.38
N LEU A 41 9.92 2.60 4.58
CA LEU A 41 11.19 2.30 5.24
C LEU A 41 12.03 1.27 4.46
N ALA A 42 11.40 0.33 3.77
CA ALA A 42 12.08 -0.63 2.90
C ALA A 42 12.56 -0.03 1.56
N GLY A 43 12.32 1.26 1.31
CA GLY A 43 12.76 1.93 0.07
C GLY A 43 11.82 1.73 -1.12
N ALA A 44 10.53 1.44 -0.89
CA ALA A 44 9.54 1.38 -1.95
C ALA A 44 9.45 2.73 -2.70
N SER A 45 9.69 2.70 -4.01
CA SER A 45 9.56 3.87 -4.90
C SER A 45 8.09 4.25 -5.15
N ARG A 46 7.18 3.29 -5.02
CA ARG A 46 5.75 3.42 -5.27
C ARG A 46 4.98 2.54 -4.30
N ILE A 47 3.94 3.08 -3.66
CA ILE A 47 3.06 2.39 -2.70
C ILE A 47 1.62 2.72 -3.08
N ILE A 48 0.87 1.71 -3.53
CA ILE A 48 -0.52 1.86 -4.00
C ILE A 48 -1.48 1.39 -2.91
N GLY A 49 -2.24 2.29 -2.32
CA GLY A 49 -3.33 1.93 -1.42
C GLY A 49 -4.65 1.72 -2.15
N VAL A 50 -5.41 0.73 -1.73
CA VAL A 50 -6.72 0.42 -2.30
C VAL A 50 -7.77 0.46 -1.19
N ASP A 51 -8.71 1.41 -1.27
CA ASP A 51 -9.80 1.53 -0.31
C ASP A 51 -11.08 2.05 -0.96
N ILE A 52 -12.23 1.57 -0.50
CA ILE A 52 -13.54 2.02 -0.98
C ILE A 52 -13.96 3.37 -0.38
N ASN A 53 -13.37 3.75 0.75
CA ASN A 53 -13.57 5.04 1.39
C ASN A 53 -12.47 6.01 0.94
N SER A 54 -12.85 6.95 0.07
CA SER A 54 -11.94 7.97 -0.47
C SER A 54 -11.34 8.89 0.61
N GLU A 55 -11.97 9.04 1.77
CA GLU A 55 -11.40 9.86 2.86
C GLU A 55 -10.08 9.29 3.40
N ARG A 56 -9.89 7.96 3.25
CA ARG A 56 -8.67 7.25 3.67
C ARG A 56 -7.45 7.60 2.83
N GLU A 57 -7.63 8.17 1.63
CA GLU A 57 -6.54 8.58 0.76
C GLU A 57 -5.61 9.58 1.48
N SER A 58 -6.20 10.60 2.10
CA SER A 58 -5.44 11.63 2.83
C SER A 58 -4.59 11.04 3.95
N LEU A 59 -5.12 10.02 4.63
CA LEU A 59 -4.44 9.33 5.71
C LEU A 59 -3.32 8.43 5.16
N GLY A 60 -3.57 7.65 4.12
CA GLY A 60 -2.55 6.83 3.48
C GLY A 60 -1.36 7.67 2.98
N LYS A 61 -1.62 8.83 2.36
CA LYS A 61 -0.57 9.75 1.87
C LYS A 61 0.32 10.25 2.99
N LYS A 62 -0.24 10.62 4.14
CA LYS A 62 0.52 11.02 5.33
C LYS A 62 1.51 9.93 5.80
N PHE A 63 1.16 8.66 5.59
CA PHE A 63 1.96 7.51 6.03
C PHE A 63 3.00 7.07 4.99
N GLY A 64 2.96 7.60 3.77
CA GLY A 64 3.94 7.29 2.71
C GLY A 64 3.35 6.70 1.44
N MET A 65 2.02 6.54 1.34
CA MET A 65 1.36 6.07 0.13
C MET A 65 1.54 7.08 -1.02
N THR A 66 1.82 6.58 -2.21
CA THR A 66 2.07 7.42 -3.41
C THR A 66 0.85 7.49 -4.33
N ASP A 67 0.10 6.40 -4.44
CA ASP A 67 -1.06 6.29 -5.32
C ASP A 67 -2.25 5.71 -4.54
N PHE A 68 -3.47 6.10 -4.90
CA PHE A 68 -4.70 5.64 -4.28
C PHE A 68 -5.69 5.16 -5.34
N ILE A 69 -6.34 4.03 -5.09
CA ILE A 69 -7.39 3.48 -5.95
C ILE A 69 -8.64 3.26 -5.12
N ASN A 70 -9.77 3.82 -5.58
CA ASN A 70 -11.09 3.45 -5.12
C ASN A 70 -11.75 2.51 -6.15
N PRO A 71 -11.91 1.21 -5.85
CA PRO A 71 -12.51 0.25 -6.78
C PRO A 71 -13.93 0.63 -7.24
N LYS A 72 -14.69 1.38 -6.43
CA LYS A 72 -16.03 1.84 -6.83
C LYS A 72 -15.98 2.73 -8.08
N ASN A 73 -14.92 3.51 -8.24
CA ASN A 73 -14.75 4.40 -9.38
C ASN A 73 -14.42 3.64 -10.68
N LEU A 74 -13.93 2.39 -10.58
CA LEU A 74 -13.54 1.57 -11.73
C LEU A 74 -14.68 0.70 -12.27
N ILE A 75 -15.67 0.39 -11.43
CA ILE A 75 -16.80 -0.48 -11.79
C ILE A 75 -18.00 0.35 -12.29
N MET A 76 -18.05 1.64 -11.95
CA MET A 76 -19.12 2.57 -12.34
C MET A 76 -18.75 3.46 -13.54
N SER A 77 -17.70 3.12 -14.30
CA SER A 77 -17.22 3.86 -15.49
C SER A 77 -17.80 3.33 -16.79
#